data_AF-A0A1M4WCU5-F1
#
_entry.id   AF-A0A1M4WCU5-F1
#
_cell.length_a   1.000
_cell.length_b   1.000
_cell.length_c   1.000
_cell.angle_alpha   90.00
_cell.angle_beta   90.00
_cell.angle_gamma   90.00
#
_symmetry.space_group_name_H-M   'P 1'
#
loop_
_entity.id
_entity.type
_entity.pdbx_description
1 polymer ?
#
loop_
_entity_poly.entity_id
_entity_poly.type
_entity_poly.pdbx_seq_one_letter_code
_entity_poly.pdbx_strand_id
1 'polypeptide(L)'
;MTLRKSDLYGSLWKSCDELRGGMDASQYKDYILTLLFVKYVSDKAKTDPDSLIEVPDGGSFDDMIALKGNKEIGDKINKIIARLAEANDLQKVIDQADFNDEEKLGRGKEMQDRLTKLVSIFADLDFKGSRAEGDDLLGDAYEYLMRHFATESGKSKGQFYTPAEVSRILAKVVGIGPTTKLDQTVYDPTCGSGSLLLKVADEAPHGITIYGQEKDNATWALSKMNMILHGNEIADIRKGDTITSPQFLNGSQLRTFDFAVANPPFLVMSPCCDILCCNVGGHRKDGLAALPGTAHDVERELQFVAA
;
A
#
# COMPACT_ATOMS: atom_id res chain seq x y z
N MET A 1 2.30 -11.22 26.34
CA MET A 1 1.01 -10.56 26.72
C MET A 1 0.32 -10.26 25.41
N THR A 2 -0.94 -10.65 25.19
CA THR A 2 -1.61 -10.46 23.89
C THR A 2 -1.63 -8.98 23.52
N LEU A 3 -1.09 -8.64 22.34
CA LEU A 3 -1.01 -7.27 21.83
C LEU A 3 -2.42 -6.69 21.66
N ARG A 4 -2.71 -5.55 22.30
CA ARG A 4 -3.99 -4.84 22.12
C ARG A 4 -3.85 -3.77 21.05
N LYS A 5 -4.93 -3.49 20.31
CA LYS A 5 -5.03 -2.38 19.32
C LYS A 5 -4.46 -1.07 19.89
N SER A 6 -4.89 -0.67 21.09
CA SER A 6 -4.44 0.56 21.74
C SER A 6 -2.94 0.64 21.97
N ASP A 7 -2.32 -0.49 22.33
CA ASP A 7 -0.91 -0.56 22.72
C ASP A 7 -0.01 -0.56 21.47
N LEU A 8 -0.48 -1.22 20.41
CA LEU A 8 0.13 -1.16 19.08
C LEU A 8 0.09 0.27 18.54
N TYR A 9 -1.09 0.91 18.51
CA TYR A 9 -1.21 2.29 18.04
C TYR A 9 -0.36 3.27 18.86
N GLY A 10 -0.35 3.13 20.19
CA GLY A 10 0.46 3.96 21.06
C GLY A 10 1.97 3.80 20.80
N SER A 11 2.43 2.58 20.53
CA SER A 11 3.84 2.32 20.20
C SER A 11 4.21 2.86 18.82
N LEU A 12 3.35 2.68 17.83
CA LEU A 12 3.52 3.25 16.49
C LEU A 12 3.60 4.78 16.55
N TRP A 13 2.74 5.42 17.36
CA TRP A 13 2.78 6.88 17.55
C TRP A 13 4.08 7.36 18.21
N LYS A 14 4.57 6.63 19.23
CA LYS A 14 5.88 6.92 19.83
C LYS A 14 7.00 6.85 18.80
N SER A 15 6.97 5.87 17.90
CA SER A 15 7.95 5.79 16.81
C SER A 15 7.85 6.98 15.85
N CYS A 16 6.63 7.41 15.49
CA CYS A 16 6.42 8.61 14.68
C CYS A 16 6.97 9.87 15.36
N ASP A 17 6.76 10.01 16.68
CA ASP A 17 7.22 11.19 17.44
C ASP A 17 8.76 11.28 17.50
N GLU A 18 9.48 10.16 17.55
CA GLU A 18 10.96 10.15 17.47
C GLU A 18 11.49 10.62 16.10
N LEU A 19 10.69 10.51 15.03
CA LEU A 19 11.06 10.95 13.68
C LEU A 19 10.58 12.37 13.34
N ARG A 20 9.44 12.82 13.89
CA ARG A 20 8.84 14.14 13.63
C ARG A 20 9.78 15.34 13.86
N GLY A 21 10.76 15.21 14.75
CA GLY A 21 11.72 16.29 15.05
C GLY A 21 12.75 16.59 13.95
N GLY A 22 12.89 15.70 12.95
CA GLY A 22 13.84 15.89 11.84
C GLY A 22 13.22 15.77 10.44
N MET A 23 11.93 15.43 10.33
CA MET A 23 11.30 15.02 9.07
C MET A 23 9.81 15.38 9.03
N ASP A 24 9.28 15.62 7.83
CA ASP A 24 7.83 15.75 7.64
C ASP A 24 7.13 14.37 7.52
N ALA A 25 5.79 14.36 7.67
CA ALA A 25 4.96 13.15 7.62
C ALA A 25 5.07 12.34 6.33
N SER A 26 5.31 13.01 5.21
CA SER A 26 5.48 12.34 3.92
C SER A 26 6.82 11.61 3.81
N GLN A 27 7.81 12.00 4.62
CA GLN A 27 9.13 11.40 4.63
C GLN A 27 9.25 10.28 5.66
N TYR A 28 8.79 10.49 6.90
CA TYR A 28 9.02 9.50 7.96
C TYR A 28 8.09 8.28 7.85
N LYS A 29 6.99 8.38 7.08
CA LYS A 29 6.09 7.25 6.81
C LYS A 29 6.82 6.02 6.27
N ASP A 30 7.78 6.21 5.36
CA ASP A 30 8.42 5.10 4.64
C ASP A 30 9.29 4.30 5.61
N TYR A 31 9.93 4.97 6.57
CA TYR A 31 10.73 4.35 7.63
C TYR A 31 9.85 3.52 8.59
N ILE A 32 8.73 4.10 9.05
CA ILE A 32 7.81 3.44 9.99
C ILE A 32 7.15 2.21 9.35
N LEU A 33 6.64 2.35 8.13
CA LEU A 33 5.97 1.27 7.41
C LEU A 33 6.96 0.14 7.06
N THR A 34 8.19 0.47 6.67
CA THR A 34 9.24 -0.52 6.41
C THR A 34 9.62 -1.29 7.68
N LEU A 35 9.87 -0.61 8.80
CA LEU A 35 10.20 -1.30 10.06
C LEU A 35 9.06 -2.18 10.55
N LEU A 36 7.81 -1.72 10.41
CA LEU A 36 6.63 -2.51 10.74
C LEU A 36 6.55 -3.79 9.89
N PHE A 37 6.76 -3.66 8.58
CA PHE A 37 6.78 -4.77 7.65
C PHE A 37 7.88 -5.78 7.98
N VAL A 38 9.13 -5.32 8.17
CA VAL A 38 10.26 -6.22 8.50
C VAL A 38 10.02 -6.95 9.82
N LYS A 39 9.51 -6.24 10.84
CA LYS A 39 9.17 -6.85 12.13
C LYS A 39 8.11 -7.94 11.97
N TYR A 40 7.07 -7.68 11.19
CA TYR A 40 6.00 -8.65 10.92
C TYR A 40 6.51 -9.92 10.27
N VAL A 41 7.17 -9.80 9.11
CA VAL A 41 7.62 -10.99 8.37
C VAL A 41 8.66 -11.77 9.17
N SER A 42 9.51 -11.08 9.94
CA SER A 42 10.47 -11.72 10.85
C SER A 42 9.81 -12.49 11.98
N ASP A 43 8.72 -11.99 12.54
CA ASP A 43 7.96 -12.70 13.58
C ASP A 43 7.14 -13.85 13.00
N LYS A 44 6.48 -13.63 11.85
CA LYS A 44 5.68 -14.63 11.14
C LYS A 44 6.54 -15.82 10.72
N ALA A 45 7.72 -15.59 10.15
CA ALA A 45 8.64 -16.66 9.76
C ALA A 45 9.10 -17.54 10.95
N LYS A 46 9.09 -17.01 12.19
CA LYS A 46 9.42 -17.79 13.40
C LYS A 46 8.26 -18.67 13.89
N THR A 47 7.02 -18.29 13.60
CA THR A 47 5.81 -18.96 14.11
C THR A 47 5.10 -19.77 13.03
N ASP A 48 5.40 -19.51 11.75
CA ASP A 48 4.79 -20.15 10.61
C ASP A 48 5.83 -20.76 9.64
N PRO A 49 6.03 -22.08 9.70
CA PRO A 49 6.91 -22.78 8.77
C PRO A 49 6.48 -22.67 7.29
N ASP A 50 5.20 -22.39 7.05
CA ASP A 50 4.62 -22.27 5.71
C ASP A 50 4.59 -20.81 5.21
N SER A 51 5.29 -19.90 5.89
CA SER A 51 5.37 -18.49 5.47
C SER A 51 5.95 -18.39 4.06
N LEU A 52 5.23 -17.67 3.19
CA LEU A 52 5.64 -17.43 1.80
C LEU A 52 6.77 -16.39 1.68
N ILE A 53 7.08 -15.68 2.77
CA ILE A 53 8.17 -14.71 2.81
C ILE A 53 9.40 -15.37 3.47
N GLU A 54 10.47 -15.51 2.71
CA GLU A 54 11.75 -16.02 3.18
C GLU A 54 12.48 -14.95 4.00
N VAL A 55 12.89 -15.28 5.22
CA VAL A 55 13.74 -14.40 6.03
C VAL A 55 15.16 -14.99 6.06
N PRO A 56 16.08 -14.49 5.22
CA PRO A 56 17.43 -15.05 5.13
C PRO A 56 18.27 -14.70 6.37
N ASP A 57 19.36 -15.44 6.57
CA ASP A 57 20.35 -15.13 7.61
C ASP A 57 20.86 -13.69 7.49
N GLY A 58 20.78 -12.91 8.57
CA GLY A 58 21.15 -11.50 8.56
C GLY A 58 20.15 -10.58 7.83
N GLY A 59 18.93 -11.06 7.58
CA GLY A 59 17.80 -10.34 6.98
C GLY A 59 16.60 -10.16 7.92
N SER A 60 16.74 -10.50 9.21
CA SER A 60 15.64 -10.46 10.17
C SER A 60 15.61 -9.18 11.00
N PHE A 61 14.49 -8.92 11.67
CA PHE A 61 14.39 -7.84 12.65
C PHE A 61 15.27 -8.09 13.89
N ASP A 62 15.54 -9.36 14.24
CA ASP A 62 16.44 -9.67 15.37
C ASP A 62 17.88 -9.21 15.07
N ASP A 63 18.29 -9.27 13.79
CA ASP A 63 19.58 -8.73 13.35
C ASP A 63 19.62 -7.21 13.53
N MET A 64 18.50 -6.50 13.34
CA MET A 64 18.42 -5.06 13.62
C MET A 64 18.55 -4.76 15.12
N ILE A 65 17.94 -5.59 15.97
CA ILE A 65 18.05 -5.47 17.43
C ILE A 65 19.51 -5.63 17.87
N ALA A 66 20.26 -6.55 17.26
CA ALA A 66 21.68 -6.76 17.54
C ALA A 66 22.56 -5.54 17.18
N LEU A 67 22.07 -4.62 16.35
CA LEU A 67 22.79 -3.40 15.96
C LEU A 67 22.60 -2.22 16.91
N LYS A 68 21.77 -2.34 17.96
CA LYS A 68 21.56 -1.25 18.94
C LYS A 68 22.90 -0.76 19.50
N GLY A 69 23.13 0.55 19.42
CA GLY A 69 24.40 1.17 19.84
C GLY A 69 25.59 0.95 18.88
N ASN A 70 25.39 0.36 17.70
CA ASN A 70 26.42 0.26 16.66
C ASN A 70 26.62 1.62 15.97
N LYS A 71 27.87 2.00 15.67
CA LYS A 71 28.18 3.30 15.02
C LYS A 71 27.72 3.36 13.57
N GLU A 72 27.56 2.22 12.93
CA GLU A 72 27.16 2.05 11.53
C GLU A 72 25.75 1.45 11.44
N ILE A 73 24.89 1.71 12.45
CA ILE A 73 23.56 1.11 12.54
C ILE A 73 22.71 1.43 11.30
N GLY A 74 22.78 2.65 10.75
CA GLY A 74 22.03 3.05 9.55
C GLY A 74 22.35 2.19 8.33
N ASP A 75 23.62 2.18 7.91
CA ASP A 75 24.11 1.35 6.79
C ASP A 75 23.83 -0.14 7.00
N LYS A 76 23.97 -0.66 8.22
CA LYS A 76 23.71 -2.07 8.50
C LYS A 76 22.22 -2.43 8.46
N ILE A 77 21.32 -1.53 8.91
CA ILE A 77 19.87 -1.70 8.73
C ILE A 77 19.53 -1.76 7.24
N ASN A 78 20.06 -0.85 6.41
CA ASN A 78 19.85 -0.89 4.96
C ASN A 78 20.26 -2.23 4.36
N LYS A 79 21.40 -2.79 4.78
CA LYS A 79 21.89 -4.10 4.31
C LYS A 79 20.99 -5.27 4.74
N ILE A 80 20.45 -5.23 5.95
CA ILE A 80 19.47 -6.23 6.43
C ILE A 80 18.22 -6.19 5.55
N ILE A 81 17.67 -4.99 5.32
CA ILE A 81 16.47 -4.79 4.48
C ILE A 81 16.74 -5.23 3.04
N ALA A 82 17.90 -4.89 2.47
CA ALA A 82 18.26 -5.26 1.11
C ALA A 82 18.32 -6.79 0.93
N ARG A 83 18.87 -7.54 1.89
CA ARG A 83 18.88 -9.01 1.84
C ARG A 83 17.47 -9.59 1.87
N LEU A 84 16.63 -9.09 2.77
CA LEU A 84 15.23 -9.51 2.83
C LEU A 84 14.50 -9.17 1.53
N ALA A 85 14.78 -8.00 0.94
CA ALA A 85 14.20 -7.57 -0.32
C ALA A 85 14.63 -8.48 -1.48
N GLU A 86 15.91 -8.82 -1.55
CA GLU A 86 16.49 -9.68 -2.59
C GLU A 86 15.94 -11.11 -2.55
N ALA A 87 15.74 -11.68 -1.35
CA ALA A 87 15.21 -13.04 -1.21
C ALA A 87 13.74 -13.19 -1.65
N ASN A 88 12.98 -12.09 -1.71
CA ASN A 88 11.53 -12.11 -1.90
C ASN A 88 11.03 -11.29 -3.10
N ASP A 89 11.93 -10.86 -3.99
CA ASP A 89 11.60 -9.95 -5.10
C ASP A 89 10.90 -8.64 -4.64
N LEU A 90 11.28 -8.14 -3.45
CA LEU A 90 10.76 -6.91 -2.84
C LEU A 90 11.73 -5.73 -2.98
N GLN A 91 12.69 -5.79 -3.91
CA GLN A 91 13.56 -4.65 -4.21
C GLN A 91 12.71 -3.50 -4.78
N LYS A 92 13.04 -2.28 -4.39
CA LYS A 92 12.26 -1.05 -4.62
C LYS A 92 10.87 -1.05 -3.98
N VAL A 93 10.54 -2.05 -3.17
CA VAL A 93 9.32 -2.09 -2.36
C VAL A 93 9.67 -1.66 -0.94
N ILE A 94 10.54 -2.43 -0.26
CA ILE A 94 10.86 -2.24 1.17
C ILE A 94 12.19 -1.51 1.42
N ASP A 95 13.03 -1.33 0.41
CA ASP A 95 14.37 -0.74 0.49
C ASP A 95 14.42 0.74 0.02
N GLN A 96 13.26 1.41 -0.03
CA GLN A 96 13.16 2.81 -0.47
C GLN A 96 13.65 3.80 0.59
N ALA A 97 13.50 3.47 1.88
CA ALA A 97 13.92 4.32 2.98
C ALA A 97 15.41 4.14 3.27
N ASP A 98 16.18 5.23 3.26
CA ASP A 98 17.61 5.21 3.59
C ASP A 98 17.81 5.49 5.08
N PHE A 99 18.13 4.45 5.85
CA PHE A 99 18.41 4.54 7.29
C PHE A 99 19.79 5.15 7.60
N ASN A 100 20.60 5.48 6.60
CA ASN A 100 21.88 6.17 6.75
C ASN A 100 21.84 7.62 6.24
N ASP A 101 20.64 8.18 6.04
CA ASP A 101 20.44 9.56 5.61
C ASP A 101 20.70 10.54 6.77
N GLU A 102 21.86 11.20 6.73
CA GLU A 102 22.28 12.15 7.77
C GLU A 102 21.43 13.43 7.83
N GLU A 103 20.78 13.82 6.73
CA GLU A 103 19.95 15.03 6.70
C GLU A 103 18.63 14.79 7.45
N LYS A 104 18.09 13.57 7.36
CA LYS A 104 16.82 13.18 7.97
C LYS A 104 16.97 12.62 9.39
N LEU A 105 18.01 11.83 9.63
CA LEU A 105 18.17 11.06 10.86
C LEU A 105 19.23 11.63 11.82
N GLY A 106 19.94 12.68 11.40
CA GLY A 106 21.01 13.31 12.17
C GLY A 106 22.38 12.69 11.90
N ARG A 107 23.43 13.19 12.57
CA ARG A 107 24.82 12.75 12.32
C ARG A 107 25.42 11.98 13.49
N GLY A 108 26.23 10.97 13.17
CA GLY A 108 27.04 10.23 14.14
C GLY A 108 26.22 9.69 15.31
N LYS A 109 26.47 10.24 16.52
CA LYS A 109 25.81 9.78 17.75
C LYS A 109 24.31 10.02 17.74
N GLU A 110 23.83 11.09 17.11
CA GLU A 110 22.40 11.40 17.03
C GLU A 110 21.64 10.33 16.24
N MET A 111 22.12 9.99 15.04
CA MET A 111 21.54 8.91 14.22
C MET A 111 21.58 7.58 14.95
N GLN A 112 22.72 7.26 15.57
CA GLN A 112 22.86 6.04 16.36
C GLN A 112 21.79 5.94 17.45
N ASP A 113 21.60 7.00 18.24
CA ASP A 113 20.66 7.01 19.35
C ASP A 113 19.21 6.97 18.84
N ARG A 114 18.90 7.72 17.78
CA ARG A 114 17.58 7.75 17.13
C ARG A 114 17.19 6.36 16.60
N LEU A 115 18.07 5.72 15.83
CA LEU A 115 17.81 4.38 15.29
C LEU A 115 17.77 3.31 16.38
N THR A 116 18.61 3.41 17.40
CA THR A 116 18.57 2.50 18.56
C THR A 116 17.24 2.58 19.29
N LYS A 117 16.70 3.79 19.49
CA LYS A 117 15.37 3.98 20.08
C LYS A 117 14.27 3.42 19.19
N LEU A 118 14.28 3.72 17.89
CA LEU A 118 13.29 3.22 16.94
C LEU A 118 13.22 1.69 16.95
N VAL A 119 14.37 1.03 16.77
CA VAL A 119 14.44 -0.44 16.82
C VAL A 119 13.97 -0.97 18.17
N SER A 120 14.18 -0.23 19.27
CA SER A 120 13.68 -0.62 20.59
C SER A 120 12.17 -0.54 20.72
N ILE A 121 11.54 0.52 20.20
CA ILE A 121 10.07 0.66 20.23
C ILE A 121 9.41 -0.48 19.46
N PHE A 122 9.94 -0.83 18.29
CA PHE A 122 9.42 -1.95 17.49
C PHE A 122 9.77 -3.33 18.06
N ALA A 123 10.88 -3.47 18.80
CA ALA A 123 11.22 -4.73 19.46
C ALA A 123 10.22 -5.12 20.56
N ASP A 124 9.59 -4.14 21.21
CA ASP A 124 8.58 -4.36 22.24
C ASP A 124 7.21 -4.79 21.65
N LEU A 125 7.04 -4.72 20.33
CA LEU A 125 5.88 -5.25 19.63
C LEU A 125 6.02 -6.76 19.47
N ASP A 126 5.12 -7.52 20.11
CA ASP A 126 5.06 -8.97 20.01
C ASP A 126 3.91 -9.38 19.08
N PHE A 127 4.24 -9.90 17.90
CA PHE A 127 3.26 -10.35 16.90
C PHE A 127 3.04 -11.87 16.92
N LYS A 128 3.59 -12.59 17.89
CA LYS A 128 3.51 -14.07 17.98
C LYS A 128 2.14 -14.59 18.48
N GLY A 129 1.10 -13.76 18.47
CA GLY A 129 -0.27 -14.13 18.88
C GLY A 129 -0.92 -15.17 17.97
N SER A 130 -2.19 -15.51 18.25
CA SER A 130 -3.02 -16.37 17.39
C SER A 130 -2.98 -15.85 15.94
N ARG A 131 -2.49 -16.69 15.00
CA ARG A 131 -2.14 -16.31 13.61
C ARG A 131 -3.18 -15.40 12.95
N ALA A 132 -4.47 -15.77 13.04
CA ALA A 132 -5.56 -15.01 12.45
C ALA A 132 -5.81 -13.65 13.12
N GLU A 133 -5.82 -13.57 14.45
CA GLU A 133 -6.05 -12.27 15.13
C GLU A 133 -4.83 -11.35 15.03
N GLY A 134 -3.62 -11.91 14.91
CA GLY A 134 -2.37 -11.16 14.74
C GLY A 134 -2.24 -10.52 13.35
N ASP A 135 -2.55 -11.26 12.30
CA ASP A 135 -2.52 -10.79 10.92
C ASP A 135 -3.54 -9.66 10.71
N ASP A 136 -4.79 -9.86 11.14
CA ASP A 136 -5.86 -8.85 11.06
C ASP A 136 -5.51 -7.57 11.84
N LEU A 137 -4.95 -7.72 13.04
CA LEU A 137 -4.59 -6.60 13.91
C LEU A 137 -3.50 -5.71 13.29
N LEU A 138 -2.51 -6.33 12.66
CA LEU A 138 -1.40 -5.60 12.07
C LEU A 138 -1.78 -4.96 10.74
N GLY A 139 -2.49 -5.69 9.89
CA GLY A 139 -3.05 -5.15 8.66
C GLY A 139 -3.88 -3.90 8.95
N ASP A 140 -4.80 -3.97 9.91
CA ASP A 140 -5.59 -2.82 10.39
C ASP A 140 -4.69 -1.66 10.86
N ALA A 141 -3.62 -1.95 11.59
CA ALA A 141 -2.72 -0.92 12.10
C ALA A 141 -1.91 -0.24 10.99
N TYR A 142 -1.52 -1.00 9.98
CA TYR A 142 -0.85 -0.52 8.77
C TYR A 142 -1.80 0.37 7.94
N GLU A 143 -3.05 -0.06 7.71
CA GLU A 143 -4.06 0.75 7.04
C GLU A 143 -4.36 2.05 7.79
N TYR A 144 -4.44 1.99 9.11
CA TYR A 144 -4.62 3.17 9.96
C TYR A 144 -3.46 4.15 9.81
N LEU A 145 -2.22 3.68 9.84
CA LEU A 145 -1.03 4.51 9.62
C LEU A 145 -1.05 5.16 8.24
N MET A 146 -1.32 4.38 7.19
CA MET A 146 -1.43 4.91 5.83
C MET A 146 -2.50 6.00 5.73
N ARG A 147 -3.69 5.78 6.32
CA ARG A 147 -4.78 6.77 6.35
C ARG A 147 -4.37 8.02 7.12
N HIS A 148 -3.65 7.87 8.23
CA HIS A 148 -3.15 8.99 9.01
C HIS A 148 -2.17 9.84 8.19
N PHE A 149 -1.18 9.21 7.53
CA PHE A 149 -0.22 9.90 6.68
C PHE A 149 -0.84 10.54 5.44
N ALA A 150 -1.85 9.91 4.84
CA ALA A 150 -2.63 10.52 3.76
C ALA A 150 -3.36 11.80 4.24
N THR A 151 -3.87 11.78 5.48
CA THR A 151 -4.53 12.94 6.08
C THR A 151 -3.56 14.06 6.43
N GLU A 152 -2.39 13.75 7.00
CA GLU A 152 -1.36 14.74 7.36
C GLU A 152 -0.69 15.37 6.13
N SER A 153 -0.50 14.62 5.03
CA SER A 153 0.21 15.10 3.84
C SER A 153 -0.61 16.03 2.93
N GLY A 154 -1.92 16.17 3.16
CA GLY A 154 -2.79 17.06 2.39
C GLY A 154 -2.97 16.70 0.90
N LYS A 155 -2.39 15.60 0.42
CA LYS A 155 -2.58 15.10 -0.95
C LYS A 155 -3.97 14.50 -1.10
N SER A 156 -4.62 14.78 -2.23
CA SER A 156 -6.03 14.44 -2.50
C SER A 156 -6.35 12.96 -2.22
N LYS A 157 -7.40 12.75 -1.43
CA LYS A 157 -7.81 11.50 -0.79
C LYS A 157 -8.17 10.36 -1.75
N GLY A 158 -8.41 10.66 -3.03
CA GLY A 158 -8.92 9.67 -4.01
C GLY A 158 -7.90 8.64 -4.50
N GLN A 159 -6.60 8.96 -4.49
CA GLN A 159 -5.56 8.09 -5.06
C GLN A 159 -5.02 7.02 -4.09
N PHE A 160 -5.09 7.29 -2.79
CA PHE A 160 -4.33 6.50 -1.82
C PHE A 160 -5.22 5.60 -0.97
N TYR A 161 -6.50 5.93 -0.81
CA TYR A 161 -7.36 5.24 0.13
C TYR A 161 -8.86 5.39 -0.21
N THR A 162 -9.53 4.25 -0.40
CA THR A 162 -10.98 4.18 -0.47
C THR A 162 -11.51 3.83 0.93
N PRO A 163 -12.45 4.59 1.52
CA PRO A 163 -13.05 4.23 2.81
C PRO A 163 -13.60 2.81 2.82
N ALA A 164 -13.48 2.11 3.96
CA ALA A 164 -13.84 0.70 4.07
C ALA A 164 -15.34 0.47 3.81
N GLU A 165 -16.19 1.39 4.26
CA GLU A 165 -17.64 1.33 4.07
C GLU A 165 -18.01 1.40 2.58
N VAL A 166 -17.35 2.29 1.83
CA VAL A 166 -17.53 2.42 0.37
C VAL A 166 -17.07 1.14 -0.33
N SER A 167 -15.93 0.59 0.10
CA SER A 167 -15.35 -0.63 -0.47
C SER A 167 -16.27 -1.85 -0.29
N ARG A 168 -16.86 -2.02 0.91
CA ARG A 168 -17.82 -3.11 1.19
C ARG A 168 -19.12 -2.96 0.40
N ILE A 169 -19.61 -1.74 0.22
CA ILE A 169 -20.79 -1.49 -0.63
C ILE A 169 -20.46 -1.85 -2.08
N LEU A 170 -19.29 -1.43 -2.60
CA LEU A 170 -18.87 -1.74 -3.96
C LEU A 170 -18.78 -3.25 -4.20
N ALA A 171 -18.18 -4.01 -3.27
CA ALA A 171 -18.12 -5.46 -3.33
C ALA A 171 -19.50 -6.11 -3.53
N LYS A 172 -20.48 -5.68 -2.73
CA LYS A 172 -21.87 -6.18 -2.81
C LYS A 172 -22.55 -5.80 -4.12
N VAL A 173 -22.30 -4.60 -4.62
CA VAL A 173 -22.86 -4.13 -5.90
C VAL A 173 -22.34 -4.95 -7.07
N VAL A 174 -21.05 -5.30 -7.07
CA VAL A 174 -20.47 -6.16 -8.13
C VAL A 174 -20.75 -7.65 -7.93
N GLY A 175 -21.43 -8.03 -6.84
CA GLY A 175 -21.85 -9.40 -6.57
C GLY A 175 -20.82 -10.28 -5.87
N ILE A 176 -19.77 -9.68 -5.29
CA ILE A 176 -18.83 -10.39 -4.41
C ILE A 176 -19.49 -10.59 -3.04
N GLY A 177 -19.43 -11.81 -2.52
CA GLY A 177 -20.09 -12.17 -1.27
C GLY A 177 -19.87 -13.63 -0.86
N PRO A 178 -20.73 -14.18 0.03
CA PRO A 178 -20.63 -15.58 0.50
C PRO A 178 -20.70 -16.65 -0.60
N THR A 179 -21.21 -16.31 -1.78
CA THR A 179 -21.32 -17.23 -2.93
C THR A 179 -20.13 -17.15 -3.88
N THR A 180 -19.18 -16.26 -3.63
CA THR A 180 -17.95 -16.15 -4.42
C THR A 180 -17.14 -17.44 -4.30
N LYS A 181 -16.66 -17.93 -5.44
CA LYS A 181 -15.82 -19.14 -5.51
C LYS A 181 -14.34 -18.74 -5.51
N LEU A 182 -13.51 -19.63 -4.96
CA LEU A 182 -12.06 -19.43 -4.83
C LEU A 182 -11.35 -19.23 -6.18
N ASP A 183 -11.87 -19.81 -7.26
CA ASP A 183 -11.31 -19.68 -8.62
C ASP A 183 -11.67 -18.37 -9.32
N GLN A 184 -12.55 -17.56 -8.72
CA GLN A 184 -12.89 -16.25 -9.26
C GLN A 184 -11.81 -15.21 -8.97
N THR A 185 -11.82 -14.18 -9.80
CA THR A 185 -10.78 -13.16 -9.88
C THR A 185 -11.36 -11.76 -9.74
N VAL A 186 -10.68 -10.89 -9.00
CA VAL A 186 -11.00 -9.46 -8.90
C VAL A 186 -9.83 -8.62 -9.39
N TYR A 187 -10.12 -7.57 -10.14
CA TYR A 187 -9.12 -6.65 -10.68
C TYR A 187 -9.41 -5.19 -10.36
N ASP A 188 -8.38 -4.45 -9.95
CA ASP A 188 -8.39 -2.98 -9.88
C ASP A 188 -7.26 -2.35 -10.72
N PRO A 189 -7.57 -1.66 -11.83
CA PRO A 189 -6.57 -1.04 -12.71
C PRO A 189 -5.88 0.20 -12.13
N THR A 190 -6.35 0.69 -10.99
CA THR A 190 -5.86 1.89 -10.29
C THR A 190 -5.84 1.62 -8.78
N CYS A 191 -5.21 0.51 -8.39
CA CYS A 191 -5.43 -0.08 -7.07
C CYS A 191 -4.91 0.75 -5.90
N GLY A 192 -4.09 1.78 -6.16
CA GLY A 192 -3.49 2.59 -5.10
C GLY A 192 -2.74 1.71 -4.10
N SER A 193 -3.00 1.92 -2.82
CA SER A 193 -2.45 1.14 -1.70
C SER A 193 -3.03 -0.28 -1.57
N GLY A 194 -3.94 -0.68 -2.45
CA GLY A 194 -4.59 -2.00 -2.42
C GLY A 194 -5.70 -2.14 -1.38
N SER A 195 -5.97 -1.13 -0.54
CA SER A 195 -7.02 -1.18 0.49
C SER A 195 -8.40 -1.50 -0.08
N LEU A 196 -8.76 -0.99 -1.26
CA LEU A 196 -10.04 -1.32 -1.89
C LEU A 196 -10.13 -2.82 -2.20
N LEU A 197 -9.10 -3.38 -2.84
CA LEU A 197 -9.03 -4.80 -3.19
C LEU A 197 -9.11 -5.69 -1.94
N LEU A 198 -8.41 -5.34 -0.86
CA LEU A 198 -8.45 -6.09 0.40
C LEU A 198 -9.85 -6.10 1.01
N LYS A 199 -10.50 -4.93 1.14
CA LYS A 199 -11.87 -4.86 1.69
C LYS A 199 -12.91 -5.52 0.80
N VAL A 200 -12.67 -5.59 -0.51
CA VAL A 200 -13.51 -6.35 -1.43
C VAL A 200 -13.29 -7.85 -1.25
N ALA A 201 -12.04 -8.30 -1.08
CA ALA A 201 -11.69 -9.70 -0.84
C ALA A 201 -12.24 -10.21 0.51
N ASP A 202 -12.27 -9.37 1.56
CA ASP A 202 -12.86 -9.69 2.86
C ASP A 202 -14.34 -10.10 2.78
N GLU A 203 -15.09 -9.62 1.76
CA GLU A 203 -16.49 -9.99 1.55
C GLU A 203 -16.64 -11.37 0.86
N ALA A 204 -15.55 -11.98 0.39
CA ALA A 204 -15.49 -13.33 -0.16
C ALA A 204 -14.87 -14.31 0.87
N PRO A 205 -15.67 -14.92 1.78
CA PRO A 205 -15.16 -15.72 2.90
C PRO A 205 -14.42 -17.00 2.49
N HIS A 206 -14.57 -17.43 1.24
CA HIS A 206 -13.87 -18.58 0.66
C HIS A 206 -12.60 -18.19 -0.10
N GLY A 207 -12.25 -16.90 -0.11
CA GLY A 207 -11.14 -16.35 -0.87
C GLY A 207 -11.52 -15.94 -2.30
N ILE A 208 -10.69 -15.10 -2.89
CA ILE A 208 -10.76 -14.64 -4.28
C ILE A 208 -9.35 -14.29 -4.75
N THR A 209 -9.03 -14.50 -6.02
CA THR A 209 -7.70 -14.17 -6.55
C THR A 209 -7.62 -12.68 -6.89
N ILE A 210 -6.66 -11.97 -6.28
CA ILE A 210 -6.50 -10.52 -6.40
C ILE A 210 -5.51 -10.14 -7.51
N TYR A 211 -5.94 -9.21 -8.36
CA TYR A 211 -5.12 -8.56 -9.37
C TYR A 211 -5.21 -7.05 -9.23
N GLY A 212 -4.10 -6.34 -9.44
CA GLY A 212 -4.09 -4.88 -9.35
C GLY A 212 -3.00 -4.23 -10.19
N GLN A 213 -3.24 -3.00 -10.61
CA GLN A 213 -2.25 -2.18 -11.31
C GLN A 213 -2.14 -0.80 -10.66
N GLU A 214 -0.91 -0.33 -10.46
CA GLU A 214 -0.64 1.00 -9.93
C GLU A 214 0.53 1.66 -10.69
N LYS A 215 0.39 2.95 -10.99
CA LYS A 215 1.36 3.72 -11.77
C LYS A 215 2.50 4.22 -10.90
N ASP A 216 2.17 4.79 -9.73
CA ASP A 216 3.15 5.41 -8.84
C ASP A 216 3.97 4.35 -8.10
N ASN A 217 5.30 4.48 -8.13
CA ASN A 217 6.18 3.46 -7.55
C ASN A 217 6.01 3.33 -6.04
N ALA A 218 5.90 4.47 -5.33
CA ALA A 218 5.76 4.45 -3.88
C ALA A 218 4.43 3.82 -3.48
N THR A 219 3.35 4.15 -4.20
CA THR A 219 2.01 3.61 -3.95
C THR A 219 1.90 2.13 -4.32
N TRP A 220 2.53 1.70 -5.41
CA TRP A 220 2.66 0.29 -5.78
C TRP A 220 3.43 -0.52 -4.73
N ALA A 221 4.50 0.04 -4.17
CA ALA A 221 5.23 -0.61 -3.08
C ALA A 221 4.36 -0.75 -1.83
N LEU A 222 3.58 0.29 -1.49
CA LEU A 222 2.63 0.24 -0.38
C LEU A 222 1.60 -0.87 -0.57
N SER A 223 1.06 -1.06 -1.77
CA SER A 223 0.09 -2.14 -2.02
C SER A 223 0.71 -3.52 -1.94
N LYS A 224 1.92 -3.73 -2.45
CA LYS A 224 2.65 -5.01 -2.28
C LYS A 224 2.84 -5.36 -0.80
N MET A 225 3.28 -4.41 0.03
CA MET A 225 3.41 -4.61 1.47
C MET A 225 2.05 -4.86 2.14
N ASN A 226 1.03 -4.09 1.76
CA ASN A 226 -0.31 -4.18 2.34
C ASN A 226 -0.95 -5.56 2.09
N MET A 227 -0.78 -6.11 0.87
CA MET A 227 -1.25 -7.46 0.54
C MET A 227 -0.61 -8.52 1.43
N ILE A 228 0.72 -8.46 1.61
CA ILE A 228 1.45 -9.42 2.46
C ILE A 228 1.01 -9.32 3.93
N LEU A 229 0.81 -8.09 4.44
CA LEU A 229 0.38 -7.85 5.81
C LEU A 229 -1.04 -8.34 6.10
N HIS A 230 -1.86 -8.53 5.07
CA HIS A 230 -3.23 -9.07 5.16
C HIS A 230 -3.31 -10.52 4.65
N GLY A 231 -2.19 -11.27 4.61
CA GLY A 231 -2.19 -12.68 4.20
C GLY A 231 -2.61 -12.93 2.75
N ASN A 232 -2.43 -11.93 1.87
CA ASN A 232 -2.69 -12.01 0.44
C ASN A 232 -1.37 -11.98 -0.35
N GLU A 233 -0.36 -12.74 0.09
CA GLU A 233 0.99 -12.73 -0.48
C GLU A 233 1.03 -13.08 -1.98
N ILE A 234 0.07 -13.89 -2.43
CA ILE A 234 -0.06 -14.34 -3.83
C ILE A 234 -0.72 -13.31 -4.77
N ALA A 235 -1.16 -12.16 -4.25
CA ALA A 235 -1.77 -11.11 -5.08
C ALA A 235 -0.80 -10.60 -6.16
N ASP A 236 -1.27 -10.56 -7.41
CA ASP A 236 -0.47 -10.08 -8.55
C ASP A 236 -0.74 -8.58 -8.76
N ILE A 237 0.11 -7.75 -8.14
CA ILE A 237 0.06 -6.30 -8.24
C ILE A 237 1.20 -5.79 -9.12
N ARG A 238 0.88 -5.24 -10.29
CA ARG A 238 1.87 -4.82 -11.29
C ARG A 238 2.02 -3.31 -11.33
N LYS A 239 3.25 -2.85 -11.56
CA LYS A 239 3.55 -1.43 -11.73
C LYS A 239 3.38 -1.02 -13.19
N GLY A 240 2.64 0.05 -13.46
CA GLY A 240 2.52 0.63 -14.79
C GLY A 240 1.30 1.54 -14.94
N ASP A 241 1.32 2.42 -15.94
CA ASP A 241 0.16 3.24 -16.29
C ASP A 241 -0.90 2.37 -17.01
N THR A 242 -2.09 2.23 -16.42
CA THR A 242 -3.11 1.31 -16.95
C THR A 242 -3.65 1.69 -18.33
N ILE A 243 -3.50 2.95 -18.75
CA ILE A 243 -3.99 3.42 -20.05
C ILE A 243 -2.92 3.20 -21.12
N THR A 244 -1.68 3.60 -20.84
CA THR A 244 -0.60 3.61 -21.84
C THR A 244 0.25 2.33 -21.82
N SER A 245 0.23 1.59 -20.71
CA SER A 245 1.00 0.36 -20.51
C SER A 245 0.22 -0.64 -19.64
N PRO A 246 -0.89 -1.20 -20.15
CA PRO A 246 -1.67 -2.21 -19.43
C PRO A 246 -0.81 -3.45 -19.16
N GLN A 247 -0.77 -3.91 -17.91
CA GLN A 247 0.14 -4.98 -17.49
C GLN A 247 -0.51 -6.37 -17.55
N PHE A 248 -1.83 -6.46 -17.62
CA PHE A 248 -2.58 -7.73 -17.67
C PHE A 248 -3.12 -8.00 -19.07
N LEU A 249 -2.32 -8.69 -19.87
CA LEU A 249 -2.61 -9.02 -21.26
C LEU A 249 -2.66 -10.53 -21.49
N ASN A 250 -3.60 -10.96 -22.34
CA ASN A 250 -3.62 -12.27 -22.99
C ASN A 250 -3.20 -12.08 -24.45
N GLY A 251 -1.91 -12.21 -24.71
CA GLY A 251 -1.33 -11.85 -26.02
C GLY A 251 -1.45 -10.34 -26.25
N SER A 252 -2.21 -9.93 -27.27
CA SER A 252 -2.46 -8.52 -27.59
C SER A 252 -3.76 -7.96 -27.02
N GLN A 253 -4.53 -8.76 -26.28
CA GLN A 253 -5.83 -8.35 -25.72
C GLN A 253 -5.73 -8.16 -24.21
N LEU A 254 -6.56 -7.28 -23.65
CA LEU A 254 -6.70 -7.14 -22.20
C LEU A 254 -7.21 -8.45 -21.62
N ARG A 255 -6.59 -8.90 -20.52
CA ARG A 255 -7.09 -10.03 -19.74
C ARG A 255 -8.45 -9.68 -19.14
N THR A 256 -9.37 -10.64 -19.13
CA THR A 256 -10.67 -10.52 -18.46
C THR A 256 -10.61 -11.08 -17.05
N PHE A 257 -11.44 -10.53 -16.16
CA PHE A 257 -11.58 -10.93 -14.76
C PHE A 257 -13.07 -11.09 -14.44
N ASP A 258 -13.39 -11.85 -13.39
CA ASP A 258 -14.79 -12.07 -12.97
C ASP A 258 -15.41 -10.79 -12.41
N PHE A 259 -14.60 -10.01 -11.69
CA PHE A 259 -14.99 -8.73 -11.11
C PHE A 259 -13.97 -7.65 -11.41
N ALA A 260 -14.45 -6.43 -11.63
CA ALA A 260 -13.64 -5.24 -11.72
C ALA A 260 -14.15 -4.19 -10.73
N VAL A 261 -13.23 -3.64 -9.92
CA VAL A 261 -13.49 -2.57 -8.97
C VAL A 261 -12.44 -1.48 -9.18
N ALA A 262 -12.79 -0.22 -9.00
CA ALA A 262 -11.82 0.86 -9.13
C ALA A 262 -12.27 2.10 -8.36
N ASN A 263 -11.30 2.83 -7.82
CA ASN A 263 -11.47 4.21 -7.38
C ASN A 263 -10.40 5.07 -8.07
N PRO A 264 -10.57 5.38 -9.37
CA PRO A 264 -9.54 6.05 -10.13
C PRO A 264 -9.35 7.50 -9.64
N PRO A 265 -8.17 8.09 -9.85
CA PRO A 265 -7.93 9.48 -9.49
C PRO A 265 -8.89 10.44 -10.21
N PHE A 266 -9.60 11.26 -9.43
CA PHE A 266 -10.42 12.33 -9.98
C PHE A 266 -9.55 13.35 -10.75
N LEU A 267 -9.95 13.69 -11.98
CA LEU A 267 -9.36 14.74 -12.85
C LEU A 267 -7.98 14.45 -13.49
N VAL A 268 -7.59 13.18 -13.69
CA VAL A 268 -6.39 12.90 -14.51
C VAL A 268 -6.74 13.00 -16.00
N MET A 269 -6.43 14.16 -16.58
CA MET A 269 -6.49 14.36 -18.03
C MET A 269 -5.36 13.55 -18.67
N SER A 270 -5.66 12.37 -19.21
CA SER A 270 -4.70 11.62 -20.02
C SER A 270 -4.58 12.27 -21.40
N PRO A 271 -3.37 12.44 -21.97
CA PRO A 271 -3.22 12.89 -23.36
C PRO A 271 -3.85 11.92 -24.37
N CYS A 272 -4.21 10.69 -23.96
CA CYS A 272 -5.01 9.76 -24.77
C CYS A 272 -6.48 10.18 -24.94
N CYS A 273 -6.98 11.18 -24.20
CA CYS A 273 -8.34 11.68 -24.39
C CYS A 273 -8.54 12.23 -25.82
N ASP A 274 -7.48 12.72 -26.48
CA ASP A 274 -7.56 13.13 -27.88
C ASP A 274 -7.71 11.92 -28.82
N ILE A 275 -7.10 10.77 -28.53
CA ILE A 275 -7.18 9.58 -29.39
C ILE A 275 -8.52 8.85 -29.20
N LEU A 276 -9.03 8.76 -27.96
CA LEU A 276 -10.35 8.15 -27.71
C LEU A 276 -11.51 9.02 -28.25
N CYS A 277 -11.38 10.36 -28.19
CA CYS A 277 -12.34 11.27 -28.81
C CYS A 277 -12.26 11.28 -30.34
N CYS A 278 -11.10 10.96 -30.94
CA CYS A 278 -10.95 10.96 -32.41
C CYS A 278 -11.66 9.80 -33.14
N ASN A 279 -12.16 8.77 -32.45
CA ASN A 279 -12.87 7.65 -33.08
C ASN A 279 -14.40 7.71 -32.97
N VAL A 280 -14.97 8.76 -32.38
CA VAL A 280 -16.42 9.03 -32.42
C VAL A 280 -16.66 10.31 -33.19
N GLY A 281 -16.85 10.17 -34.51
CA GLY A 281 -17.37 11.24 -35.37
C GLY A 281 -16.27 12.06 -36.04
N GLY A 282 -15.94 11.68 -37.27
CA GLY A 282 -15.20 12.58 -38.15
C GLY A 282 -16.01 13.85 -38.42
N HIS A 283 -15.39 15.01 -38.26
CA HIS A 283 -15.51 16.15 -39.17
C HIS A 283 -14.38 17.15 -38.88
N ARG A 284 -13.93 17.78 -39.96
CA ARG A 284 -12.77 18.67 -40.05
C ARG A 284 -12.90 19.89 -39.13
N LYS A 285 -11.74 20.37 -38.69
CA LYS A 285 -11.49 21.75 -38.26
C LYS A 285 -12.12 22.72 -39.27
N ASP A 286 -12.97 23.64 -38.79
CA ASP A 286 -13.06 25.03 -39.23
C ASP A 286 -14.06 25.77 -38.33
N GLY A 287 -13.67 26.98 -37.90
CA GLY A 287 -14.63 28.04 -37.58
C GLY A 287 -15.17 28.09 -36.14
N LEU A 288 -14.80 29.17 -35.46
CA LEU A 288 -15.53 29.78 -34.35
C LEU A 288 -17.05 29.76 -34.58
N ALA A 289 -17.80 29.15 -33.68
CA ALA A 289 -19.17 29.54 -33.35
C ALA A 289 -19.54 28.99 -31.96
N ALA A 290 -19.30 29.82 -30.94
CA ALA A 290 -19.91 29.64 -29.64
C ALA A 290 -21.40 29.97 -29.75
N LEU A 291 -22.28 29.05 -29.30
CA LEU A 291 -23.60 29.37 -28.75
C LEU A 291 -23.96 28.34 -27.65
N PRO A 292 -24.82 28.73 -26.70
CA PRO A 292 -24.53 28.57 -25.28
C PRO A 292 -25.36 27.45 -24.64
N GLY A 293 -24.69 26.60 -23.87
CA GLY A 293 -25.29 25.68 -22.92
C GLY A 293 -24.32 25.60 -21.76
N THR A 294 -24.63 26.30 -20.68
CA THR A 294 -23.77 26.47 -19.52
C THR A 294 -23.36 25.12 -18.93
N ALA A 295 -22.10 25.01 -18.54
CA ALA A 295 -21.45 23.87 -17.88
C ALA A 295 -22.02 23.54 -16.47
N HIS A 296 -23.31 23.74 -16.26
CA HIS A 296 -23.99 23.63 -14.97
C HIS A 296 -24.93 22.42 -14.87
N ASP A 297 -25.20 21.73 -15.98
CA ASP A 297 -26.15 20.60 -16.00
C ASP A 297 -25.48 19.21 -15.91
N VAL A 298 -24.15 19.14 -15.89
CA VAL A 298 -23.41 17.88 -15.60
C VAL A 298 -23.02 17.78 -14.11
N GLU A 299 -23.08 18.89 -13.35
CA GLU A 299 -22.77 18.90 -11.91
C GLU A 299 -23.92 18.35 -11.03
N ARG A 300 -25.15 18.21 -11.54
CA ARG A 300 -26.31 17.79 -10.73
C ARG A 300 -26.67 16.31 -10.76
N GLU A 301 -26.18 15.51 -11.70
CA GLU A 301 -26.53 14.08 -11.75
C GLU A 301 -25.55 13.15 -11.01
N LEU A 302 -24.44 13.66 -10.47
CA LEU A 302 -23.49 12.88 -9.65
C LEU A 302 -23.53 13.21 -8.15
N GLN A 303 -24.43 14.08 -7.71
CA GLN A 303 -24.62 14.41 -6.28
C GLN A 303 -25.53 13.43 -5.51
N PHE A 304 -26.03 12.35 -6.13
CA PHE A 304 -26.99 11.45 -5.46
C PHE A 304 -26.39 10.19 -4.80
N VAL A 305 -25.06 10.07 -4.66
CA VAL A 305 -24.42 8.95 -3.95
C VAL A 305 -23.52 9.41 -2.79
N ALA A 306 -23.66 10.65 -2.33
CA ALA A 306 -22.88 11.18 -1.20
C ALA A 306 -23.72 12.00 -0.21
N ALA A 307 -24.83 11.41 0.26
CA ALA A 307 -25.52 11.84 1.47
C ALA A 307 -25.73 10.65 2.41
#